data_AF-A0A949HF98-F1
#
_entry.id   AF-A0A949HF98-F1
#
_cell.length_a   1.000
_cell.length_b   1.000
_cell.length_c   1.000
_cell.angle_alpha   90.00
_cell.angle_beta   90.00
_cell.angle_gamma   90.00
#
_symmetry.space_group_name_H-M   'P 1'
#
loop_
_entity.id
_entity.type
_entity.pdbx_description
1 polymer ?
#
loop_
_entity_poly.entity_id
_entity_poly.type
_entity_poly.pdbx_seq_one_letter_code
_entity_poly.pdbx_strand_id
1 'polypeptide(L)'
;MINPTIAVTAWWGKTGERYHPAVYHMLDVGMVAAELLSTQPDRLRHVLHTTWGPQICDEQLCWLPYLIALHDIGKISAGLSPRTWG
;
A
#
# COMPACT_ATOMS: atom_id res chain seq x y z
N MET A 1 29.46 -4.86 9.59
CA MET A 1 28.73 -5.91 8.85
C MET A 1 27.24 -5.65 9.01
N ILE A 2 26.55 -5.22 7.95
CA ILE A 2 25.10 -5.06 7.96
C ILE A 2 24.50 -6.44 7.72
N ASN A 3 23.70 -6.95 8.66
CA ASN A 3 22.99 -8.22 8.51
C ASN A 3 21.96 -8.05 7.36
N PRO A 4 22.06 -8.81 6.24
CA PRO A 4 21.31 -8.53 5.01
C PRO A 4 19.80 -8.85 5.12
N THR A 5 19.35 -9.37 6.25
CA THR A 5 17.95 -9.71 6.47
C THR A 5 17.37 -8.79 7.53
N ILE A 6 17.24 -7.49 7.20
CA ILE A 6 16.35 -6.63 7.98
C ILE A 6 14.95 -7.17 7.76
N ALA A 7 14.35 -7.72 8.82
CA ALA A 7 12.98 -8.19 8.76
C ALA A 7 12.10 -7.06 8.21
N VAL A 8 11.27 -7.38 7.22
CA VAL A 8 10.34 -6.42 6.60
C VAL A 8 9.40 -5.78 7.64
N THR A 9 9.21 -6.47 8.77
CA THR A 9 8.48 -5.98 9.94
C THR A 9 9.24 -4.97 10.80
N ALA A 10 10.52 -4.73 10.56
CA ALA A 10 11.38 -3.80 11.32
C ALA A 10 11.22 -2.34 10.86
N TRP A 11 10.50 -2.09 9.77
CA TRP A 11 10.28 -0.75 9.21
C TRP A 11 9.01 -0.11 9.78
N TRP A 12 9.08 1.15 10.17
CA TRP A 12 8.00 1.83 10.89
C TRP A 12 6.88 2.29 9.92
N GLY A 13 5.64 1.85 10.15
CA GLY A 13 4.44 2.32 9.41
C GLY A 13 3.75 3.58 9.98
N LYS A 14 3.47 3.64 11.30
CA LYS A 14 2.83 4.79 11.99
C LYS A 14 3.40 5.07 13.40
N THR A 15 3.98 6.24 13.65
CA THR A 15 4.51 6.62 14.97
C THR A 15 3.41 7.04 15.94
N GLY A 16 2.82 6.07 16.66
CA GLY A 16 1.80 6.29 17.71
C GLY A 16 2.01 5.36 18.92
N GLU A 17 0.96 5.07 19.70
CA GLU A 17 1.06 4.35 21.00
C GLU A 17 1.58 2.90 20.92
N ARG A 18 1.56 2.26 19.73
CA ARG A 18 2.11 0.91 19.52
C ARG A 18 2.84 0.81 18.19
N TYR A 19 3.92 0.03 18.18
CA TYR A 19 4.68 -0.28 16.98
C TYR A 19 3.79 -1.03 15.98
N HIS A 20 3.61 -0.44 14.79
CA HIS A 20 2.91 -1.06 13.68
C HIS A 20 3.82 -1.05 12.44
N PRO A 21 4.28 -2.23 11.99
CA PRO A 21 5.14 -2.36 10.83
C PRO A 21 4.56 -1.73 9.56
N ALA A 22 5.41 -1.10 8.75
CA ALA A 22 5.04 -0.47 7.49
C ALA A 22 4.33 -1.45 6.53
N VAL A 23 4.78 -2.70 6.50
CA VAL A 23 4.15 -3.71 5.65
C VAL A 23 2.76 -4.11 6.11
N TYR A 24 2.49 -4.14 7.41
CA TYR A 24 1.12 -4.37 7.88
C TYR A 24 0.22 -3.19 7.51
N HIS A 25 0.73 -1.96 7.62
CA HIS A 25 -0.03 -0.79 7.21
C HIS A 25 -0.38 -0.82 5.71
N MET A 26 0.60 -1.17 4.87
CA MET A 26 0.42 -1.30 3.43
C MET A 26 -0.57 -2.41 3.07
N LEU A 27 -0.52 -3.56 3.75
CA LEU A 27 -1.48 -4.65 3.57
C LEU A 27 -2.90 -4.25 3.99
N ASP A 28 -3.06 -3.61 5.15
CA ASP A 28 -4.36 -3.12 5.64
C ASP A 28 -5.00 -2.18 4.61
N VAL A 29 -4.21 -1.25 4.07
CA VAL A 29 -4.65 -0.31 3.03
C VAL A 29 -5.00 -1.04 1.73
N GLY A 30 -4.23 -2.04 1.33
CA GLY A 30 -4.55 -2.88 0.17
C GLY A 30 -5.87 -3.64 0.32
N MET A 31 -6.13 -4.21 1.50
CA MET A 31 -7.40 -4.92 1.77
C MET A 31 -8.60 -3.97 1.77
N VAL A 32 -8.46 -2.78 2.38
CA VAL A 32 -9.50 -1.74 2.32
C VAL A 32 -9.76 -1.29 0.89
N ALA A 33 -8.71 -1.11 0.08
CA ALA A 33 -8.86 -0.75 -1.32
C ALA A 33 -9.58 -1.84 -2.13
N ALA A 34 -9.26 -3.11 -1.90
CA ALA A 34 -9.94 -4.23 -2.54
C ALA A 34 -11.44 -4.26 -2.20
N GLU A 35 -11.79 -4.09 -0.93
CA GLU A 35 -13.18 -4.04 -0.48
C GLU A 35 -13.93 -2.87 -1.13
N LEU A 36 -13.37 -1.65 -1.07
CA LEU A 36 -13.98 -0.45 -1.65
C LEU A 36 -14.18 -0.57 -3.17
N LEU A 37 -13.23 -1.17 -3.89
CA LEU A 37 -13.35 -1.40 -5.33
C LEU A 37 -14.39 -2.48 -5.66
N SER A 38 -14.56 -3.49 -4.81
CA SER A 38 -15.58 -4.53 -4.99
C SER A 38 -17.01 -3.99 -4.80
N THR A 39 -17.19 -3.02 -3.89
CA THR A 39 -18.48 -2.39 -3.58
C THR A 39 -18.65 -1.00 -4.21
N GLN A 40 -17.83 -0.66 -5.21
CA GLN A 40 -17.70 0.73 -5.66
C GLN A 40 -18.98 1.30 -6.32
N PRO A 41 -19.30 2.58 -6.08
CA PRO A 41 -20.34 3.29 -6.83
C PRO A 41 -19.99 3.37 -8.32
N ASP A 42 -21.00 3.36 -9.20
CA ASP A 42 -20.81 3.44 -10.65
C ASP A 42 -19.99 4.65 -11.11
N ARG A 43 -20.03 5.75 -10.34
CA ARG A 43 -19.19 6.92 -10.59
C ARG A 43 -17.69 6.60 -10.48
N LEU A 44 -17.28 5.86 -9.45
CA LEU A 44 -15.87 5.50 -9.28
C LEU A 44 -15.44 4.54 -10.38
N ARG A 45 -16.28 3.53 -10.66
CA ARG A 45 -16.09 2.61 -11.79
C ARG A 45 -15.89 3.37 -13.11
N HIS A 46 -16.76 4.34 -13.41
CA HIS A 46 -16.65 5.16 -14.61
C HIS A 46 -15.35 5.97 -14.67
N VAL A 47 -14.92 6.57 -13.55
CA VAL A 47 -13.64 7.29 -13.50
C VAL A 47 -12.45 6.36 -13.76
N LEU A 48 -12.45 5.15 -13.18
CA LEU A 48 -11.38 4.18 -13.42
C LEU A 48 -11.33 3.76 -14.90
N HIS A 49 -12.48 3.43 -15.50
CA HIS A 49 -12.58 3.08 -16.92
C HIS A 49 -12.16 4.21 -17.84
N THR A 50 -12.58 5.44 -17.58
CA THR A 50 -12.19 6.60 -18.42
C THR A 50 -10.71 6.95 -18.27
N THR A 51 -10.12 6.72 -17.10
CA THR A 51 -8.70 7.08 -16.84
C THR A 51 -7.73 6.04 -17.40
N TRP A 52 -8.04 4.75 -17.26
CA TRP A 52 -7.18 3.67 -17.73
C TRP A 52 -7.54 3.12 -19.12
N GLY A 53 -8.67 3.55 -19.66
CA GLY A 53 -9.15 3.22 -21.00
C GLY A 53 -10.46 2.41 -20.96
N PRO A 54 -11.42 2.72 -21.84
CA PRO A 54 -12.78 2.15 -21.78
C PRO A 54 -12.83 0.64 -22.06
N GLN A 55 -11.74 0.07 -22.56
CA GLN A 55 -11.58 -1.37 -22.79
C GLN A 55 -11.07 -2.15 -21.57
N ILE A 56 -10.64 -1.48 -20.49
CA ILE A 56 -10.24 -2.19 -19.29
C ILE A 56 -11.50 -2.73 -18.60
N CYS A 57 -11.50 -3.98 -18.13
CA CYS A 57 -12.62 -4.51 -17.35
C CYS A 57 -12.28 -4.54 -15.85
N ASP A 58 -13.30 -4.70 -15.00
CA ASP A 58 -13.12 -4.73 -13.55
C ASP A 58 -12.14 -5.86 -13.12
N GLU A 59 -12.13 -7.00 -13.82
CA GLU A 59 -11.19 -8.10 -13.59
C GLU A 59 -9.73 -7.71 -13.91
N GLN A 60 -9.53 -6.84 -14.91
CA GLN A 60 -8.21 -6.34 -15.29
C GLN A 60 -7.68 -5.27 -14.32
N LEU A 61 -8.52 -4.74 -13.44
CA LEU A 61 -8.13 -3.81 -12.37
C LEU A 61 -7.76 -4.52 -11.05
N CYS A 62 -7.68 -5.86 -11.03
CA CYS A 62 -7.30 -6.64 -9.84
C CYS A 62 -5.91 -6.30 -9.26
N TRP A 63 -5.03 -5.66 -10.05
CA TRP A 63 -3.72 -5.18 -9.58
C TRP A 63 -3.81 -3.85 -8.80
N LEU A 64 -4.91 -3.09 -8.92
CA LEU A 64 -5.03 -1.76 -8.36
C LEU A 64 -4.91 -1.74 -6.81
N PRO A 65 -5.55 -2.66 -6.05
CA PRO A 65 -5.31 -2.78 -4.62
C PRO A 65 -3.83 -3.00 -4.26
N TYR A 66 -3.08 -3.75 -5.08
CA TYR A 66 -1.66 -3.95 -4.88
C TYR A 66 -0.87 -2.66 -5.08
N LEU A 67 -1.13 -1.88 -6.13
CA LEU A 67 -0.46 -0.58 -6.29
C LEU A 67 -0.81 0.41 -5.17
N ILE A 68 -2.06 0.41 -4.70
CA ILE A 68 -2.48 1.24 -3.56
C ILE A 68 -1.77 0.81 -2.27
N ALA A 69 -1.59 -0.50 -2.05
CA ALA A 69 -0.81 -1.01 -0.93
C ALA A 69 0.63 -0.46 -0.94
N LEU A 70 1.24 -0.29 -2.10
CA LEU A 70 2.61 0.23 -2.24
C LEU A 70 2.78 1.73 -1.98
N HIS A 71 1.72 2.48 -1.67
CA HIS A 71 1.81 3.95 -1.51
C HIS A 71 2.89 4.42 -0.53
N ASP A 72 3.19 3.61 0.49
CA ASP A 72 4.12 3.90 1.57
C ASP A 72 5.46 3.12 1.45
N ILE A 73 5.75 2.51 0.29
CA ILE A 73 6.98 1.71 0.10
C ILE A 73 8.25 2.51 0.40
N GLY A 74 8.21 3.84 0.23
CA GLY A 74 9.31 4.75 0.59
C GLY A 74 9.71 4.69 2.06
N LYS A 75 8.83 4.27 2.98
CA LYS A 75 9.15 4.05 4.40
C LYS A 75 10.11 2.87 4.63
N ILE A 76 10.25 1.98 3.66
CA ILE A 76 11.24 0.90 3.62
C ILE A 76 12.52 1.44 2.95
N SER A 77 13.03 2.57 3.45
CA SER A 77 14.27 3.16 2.97
C SER A 77 15.10 3.67 4.15
N ALA A 78 16.43 3.63 4.01
CA ALA A 78 17.36 3.96 5.10
C ALA A 78 17.11 5.37 5.69
N GLY A 79 16.71 6.35 4.86
CA GLY A 79 16.47 7.73 5.32
C GLY A 79 15.21 7.94 6.16
N LEU A 80 14.29 6.97 6.16
CA LEU A 80 13.03 7.00 6.93
C LEU A 80 12.99 5.90 8.00
N SER A 81 14.13 5.22 8.23
CA SER A 81 14.27 4.22 9.29
C SER A 81 14.33 4.90 10.66
N PRO A 82 13.74 4.33 11.72
CA PRO A 82 13.94 4.80 13.09
C PRO A 82 15.42 4.76 13.52
N ARG A 83 16.24 3.93 12.86
CA ARG A 83 17.68 3.79 13.15
C ARG A 83 18.54 4.99 12.74
N THR A 84 18.04 5.92 11.93
CA THR A 84 18.78 7.12 11.52
C THR A 84 18.45 8.36 12.34
N TRP A 85 17.54 8.24 13.32
CA TRP A 85 17.13 9.31 14.25
C TRP A 85 17.45 8.93 15.71
N GLY A 86 18.64 8.40 15.93
CA GLY A 86 19.20 8.07 17.25
C GLY A 86 20.53 8.78 17.46
#